data_AF-A0A2P6M5T2-F1
#
_entry.id   AF-A0A2P6M5T2-F1
#
_cell.length_a   1.000
_cell.length_b   1.000
_cell.length_c   1.000
_cell.angle_alpha   90.00
_cell.angle_beta   90.00
_cell.angle_gamma   90.00
#
_symmetry.space_group_name_H-M   'P 1'
#
loop_
_entity.id
_entity.type
_entity.pdbx_description
1 polymer ?
#
loop_
_entity_poly.entity_id
_entity_poly.type
_entity_poly.pdbx_seq_one_letter_code
_entity_poly.pdbx_strand_id
1 'polypeptide(L)'
;MKCIICRVDKDALEFSDEHVIPDSLGGYYHIYSVCRTCNSRMGETVDSRLVNHKLTDLYRFVEGMAGKSGAIPNPFGDPTVSSENPDIKARAIMDDDGALKFQLIPRVVVHEEGGTPTSIEIMVDTQDEAEIGTILRKKLKRLGIDEFQARANSELVRSVLDGGFSTRWRVDMQAFKIGLLKIAYEFAVDSIEGYFETPDAIEISRILREFDCEAVNRFVTVGSGLQPEVFEPFKDYLDLDSKKHYLVLIDAGMELMGCVKLHRLFCVAVKLSSKRHLDKGQIIFGINDIENQTFRKLTFQELVAECMGPTHCRLGYFFATEEEARHAAAEINAPGYRYVSDRNGEPLLFQGGGAPNPRSISDIVARGRAADHWEGDWFITQIDFHPEDEVFVRSAGADCLYRVMGVEISRERMRKL
;
A
#
# COMPACT_ATOMS: atom_id res chain seq x y z
N MET A 1 24.73 -3.46 -20.05
CA MET A 1 23.57 -3.81 -19.20
C MET A 1 22.33 -3.22 -19.86
N LYS A 2 21.19 -3.91 -19.83
CA LYS A 2 19.97 -3.47 -20.51
C LYS A 2 19.03 -2.74 -19.56
N CYS A 3 18.59 -1.54 -19.92
CA CYS A 3 17.64 -0.77 -19.10
C CYS A 3 16.24 -1.38 -19.15
N ILE A 4 15.58 -1.54 -18.01
CA ILE A 4 14.27 -2.21 -17.94
C ILE A 4 13.16 -1.38 -18.60
N ILE A 5 13.32 -0.05 -18.68
CA ILE A 5 12.32 0.85 -19.29
C ILE A 5 12.52 0.99 -20.80
N CYS A 6 13.69 1.44 -21.25
CA CYS A 6 13.91 1.66 -22.69
C CYS A 6 14.35 0.40 -23.45
N ARG A 7 14.75 -0.66 -22.73
CA ARG A 7 15.21 -1.94 -23.28
C ARG A 7 16.43 -1.82 -24.20
N VAL A 8 17.23 -0.76 -24.02
CA VAL A 8 18.48 -0.53 -24.75
C VAL A 8 19.67 -0.93 -23.89
N ASP A 9 20.65 -1.59 -24.50
CA ASP A 9 21.94 -1.86 -23.89
C ASP A 9 22.75 -0.57 -23.70
N LYS A 10 23.22 -0.37 -22.48
CA LYS A 10 23.95 0.82 -22.03
C LYS A 10 25.16 0.45 -21.19
N ASP A 11 26.08 1.39 -21.10
CA ASP A 11 27.22 1.29 -20.19
C ASP A 11 26.74 1.33 -18.74
N ALA A 12 27.42 0.58 -17.85
CA ALA A 12 27.04 0.50 -16.44
C ALA A 12 27.02 1.88 -15.74
N LEU A 13 27.85 2.82 -16.19
CA LEU A 13 27.94 4.19 -15.68
C LEU A 13 26.71 5.06 -16.02
N GLU A 14 25.89 4.64 -16.99
CA GLU A 14 24.66 5.33 -17.37
C GLU A 14 23.46 4.94 -16.50
N PHE A 15 23.62 3.97 -15.62
CA PHE A 15 22.57 3.56 -14.69
C PHE A 15 22.53 4.48 -13.47
N SER A 16 21.35 4.56 -12.86
CA SER A 16 21.07 5.42 -11.71
C SER A 16 20.49 4.60 -10.57
N ASP A 17 20.61 5.16 -9.38
CA ASP A 17 19.86 4.74 -8.22
C ASP A 17 18.38 5.14 -8.38
N GLU A 18 17.54 4.19 -8.80
CA GLU A 18 16.11 4.39 -9.02
C GLU A 18 15.32 4.00 -7.77
N HIS A 19 14.45 4.87 -7.30
CA HIS A 19 13.54 4.55 -6.20
C HIS A 19 12.25 3.97 -6.79
N VAL A 20 11.97 2.71 -6.47
CA VAL A 20 10.78 2.03 -6.99
C VAL A 20 9.51 2.70 -6.48
N ILE A 21 9.45 2.93 -5.17
CA ILE A 21 8.47 3.84 -4.55
C ILE A 21 9.14 5.21 -4.42
N PRO A 22 8.52 6.32 -4.84
CA PRO A 22 9.13 7.64 -4.74
C PRO A 22 9.59 7.99 -3.32
N ASP A 23 10.81 8.51 -3.20
CA ASP A 23 11.43 9.00 -1.95
C ASP A 23 10.50 9.95 -1.17
N SER A 24 9.80 10.85 -1.87
CA SER A 24 8.85 11.80 -1.26
C SER A 24 7.62 11.14 -0.60
N LEU A 25 7.41 9.84 -0.81
CA LEU A 25 6.39 9.03 -0.14
C LEU A 25 6.98 8.15 0.97
N GLY A 26 8.30 8.21 1.20
CA GLY A 26 9.00 7.32 2.13
C GLY A 26 9.44 6.01 1.49
N GLY A 27 9.75 6.00 0.19
CA GLY A 27 10.26 4.82 -0.49
C GLY A 27 11.75 4.56 -0.22
N TYR A 28 12.07 3.36 0.26
CA TYR A 28 13.42 2.89 0.60
C TYR A 28 13.83 1.65 -0.21
N TYR A 29 13.09 1.35 -1.28
CA TYR A 29 13.41 0.26 -2.20
C TYR A 29 14.03 0.80 -3.48
N HIS A 30 15.28 0.39 -3.72
CA HIS A 30 16.11 0.91 -4.80
C HIS A 30 16.48 -0.20 -5.77
N ILE A 31 16.51 0.13 -7.06
CA ILE A 31 17.00 -0.74 -8.13
C ILE A 31 18.01 0.01 -8.99
N TYR A 32 18.91 -0.75 -9.63
CA TYR A 32 20.00 -0.20 -10.46
C TYR A 32 19.87 -0.58 -11.93
N SER A 33 18.68 -1.01 -12.34
CA SER A 33 18.37 -1.52 -13.68
C SER A 33 17.70 -0.48 -14.60
N VAL A 34 17.59 0.77 -14.14
CA VAL A 34 17.06 1.90 -14.91
C VAL A 34 18.17 2.89 -15.26
N CYS A 35 18.25 3.29 -16.53
CA CYS A 35 19.22 4.29 -16.98
C CYS A 35 18.80 5.72 -16.58
N ARG A 36 19.79 6.61 -16.39
CA ARG A 36 19.59 8.01 -15.96
C ARG A 36 18.55 8.75 -16.79
N THR A 37 18.55 8.56 -18.11
CA THR A 37 17.58 9.20 -19.01
C THR A 37 16.15 8.74 -18.75
N CYS A 38 15.94 7.44 -18.51
CA CYS A 38 14.63 6.89 -18.19
C CYS A 38 14.19 7.32 -16.79
N ASN A 39 15.05 7.21 -15.79
CA ASN A 39 14.78 7.66 -14.42
C ASN A 39 14.35 9.13 -14.39
N SER A 40 15.15 10.03 -14.97
CA SER A 40 14.82 11.47 -15.02
C SER A 40 13.48 11.74 -15.69
N ARG A 41 13.20 11.08 -16.82
CA ARG A 41 11.92 11.24 -17.53
C ARG A 41 10.75 10.69 -16.72
N MET A 42 10.90 9.53 -16.10
CA MET A 42 9.86 8.93 -15.24
C MET A 42 9.60 9.79 -14.01
N GLY A 43 10.62 10.41 -13.42
CA GLY A 43 10.44 11.38 -12.34
C GLY A 43 9.54 12.54 -12.75
N GLU A 44 9.74 13.09 -13.95
CA GLU A 44 8.96 14.21 -14.47
C GLU A 44 7.55 13.81 -14.94
N THR A 45 7.39 12.63 -15.55
CA THR A 45 6.12 12.25 -16.19
C THR A 45 5.31 11.23 -15.40
N VAL A 46 5.93 10.21 -14.82
CA VAL A 46 5.27 9.06 -14.16
C VAL A 46 5.12 9.31 -12.66
N ASP A 47 6.23 9.49 -11.94
CA ASP A 47 6.21 9.65 -10.48
C ASP A 47 5.51 10.95 -10.07
N SER A 48 5.67 12.01 -10.86
CA SER A 48 4.99 13.30 -10.63
C SER A 48 3.46 13.17 -10.58
N ARG A 49 2.85 12.21 -11.29
CA ARG A 49 1.40 11.96 -11.24
C ARG A 49 0.95 11.34 -9.94
N LEU A 50 1.83 10.59 -9.29
CA LEU A 50 1.58 10.00 -7.99
C LEU A 50 1.91 11.00 -6.88
N VAL A 51 3.07 11.66 -6.94
CA VAL A 51 3.58 12.57 -5.91
C VAL A 51 2.80 13.88 -5.83
N ASN A 52 2.40 14.45 -6.97
CA ASN A 52 1.65 15.71 -7.01
C ASN A 52 0.12 15.49 -7.08
N HIS A 53 -0.34 14.28 -6.74
CA HIS A 53 -1.76 14.00 -6.67
C HIS A 53 -2.38 14.68 -5.45
N LYS A 54 -3.62 15.17 -5.56
CA LYS A 54 -4.27 15.91 -4.45
C LYS A 54 -4.39 15.09 -3.15
N LEU A 55 -4.65 13.78 -3.27
CA LEU A 55 -4.67 12.88 -2.10
C LEU A 55 -3.27 12.70 -1.50
N THR A 56 -2.23 12.75 -2.33
CA THR A 56 -0.84 12.67 -1.87
C THR A 56 -0.43 13.93 -1.11
N ASP A 57 -0.82 15.11 -1.59
CA ASP A 57 -0.61 16.37 -0.87
C ASP A 57 -1.28 16.31 0.51
N LEU A 58 -2.53 15.84 0.57
CA LEU A 58 -3.26 15.70 1.83
C LEU A 58 -2.60 14.69 2.77
N TYR A 59 -2.17 13.54 2.24
CA TYR A 59 -1.47 12.52 3.01
C TYR A 59 -0.16 13.07 3.59
N ARG A 60 0.68 13.69 2.76
CA ARG A 60 1.95 14.27 3.19
C ARG A 60 1.74 15.37 4.22
N PHE A 61 0.67 16.14 4.09
CA PHE A 61 0.28 17.13 5.08
C PHE A 61 -0.09 16.52 6.43
N VAL A 62 -0.97 15.51 6.45
CA VAL A 62 -1.39 14.82 7.68
C VAL A 62 -0.23 14.10 8.36
N GLU A 63 0.68 13.52 7.59
CA GLU A 63 1.82 12.76 8.10
C GLU A 63 3.06 13.62 8.37
N GLY A 64 3.03 14.92 8.07
CA GLY A 64 4.16 15.82 8.26
C GLY A 64 5.36 15.54 7.33
N MET A 65 5.12 14.97 6.15
CA MET A 65 6.17 14.56 5.20
C MET A 65 6.64 15.72 4.32
N ALA A 66 7.76 16.33 4.72
CA ALA A 66 8.45 17.33 3.94
C ALA A 66 9.03 16.74 2.63
N GLY A 67 9.00 17.54 1.56
CA GLY A 67 9.71 17.19 0.32
C GLY A 67 11.19 17.55 0.40
N LYS A 68 11.91 17.43 -0.73
CA LYS A 68 13.32 17.84 -0.85
C LYS A 68 13.58 19.32 -0.53
N SER A 69 12.55 20.17 -0.64
CA SER A 69 12.63 21.59 -0.26
C SER A 69 12.54 21.83 1.26
N GLY A 70 12.28 20.80 2.06
CA GLY A 70 12.01 20.91 3.49
C GLY A 70 10.59 21.41 3.83
N ALA A 71 9.80 21.81 2.84
CA ALA A 71 8.43 22.27 3.04
C ALA A 71 7.42 21.11 2.96
N ILE A 72 6.46 21.10 3.87
CA ILE A 72 5.26 20.26 3.81
C ILE A 72 4.26 20.95 2.85
N PRO A 73 3.71 20.23 1.86
CA PRO A 73 2.73 20.81 0.94
C PRO A 73 1.45 21.20 1.70
N ASN A 74 0.90 22.38 1.41
CA ASN A 74 -0.40 22.79 1.92
C ASN A 74 -1.49 22.39 0.90
N PRO A 75 -2.32 21.37 1.18
CA PRO A 75 -3.33 20.88 0.24
C PRO A 75 -4.45 21.90 -0.02
N PHE A 76 -4.58 22.91 0.85
CA PHE A 76 -5.57 23.99 0.80
C PHE A 76 -5.05 25.28 0.15
N GLY A 77 -3.81 25.29 -0.35
CA GLY A 77 -3.18 26.48 -0.93
C GLY A 77 -3.80 26.99 -2.25
N ASP A 78 -4.68 26.19 -2.86
CA ASP A 78 -5.42 26.59 -4.06
C ASP A 78 -6.38 27.74 -3.74
N PRO A 79 -6.57 28.72 -4.66
CA PRO A 79 -7.50 29.81 -4.44
C PRO A 79 -8.91 29.30 -4.11
N THR A 80 -9.45 29.75 -2.98
CA THR A 80 -10.83 29.55 -2.55
C THR A 80 -11.64 30.81 -2.80
N VAL A 81 -12.96 30.68 -2.99
CA VAL A 81 -13.86 31.79 -3.29
C VAL A 81 -14.81 32.04 -2.13
N SER A 82 -15.17 33.31 -1.88
CA SER A 82 -16.22 33.64 -0.91
C SER A 82 -17.55 33.04 -1.36
N SER A 83 -18.32 32.53 -0.40
CA SER A 83 -19.66 31.99 -0.64
C SER A 83 -20.67 33.07 -1.00
N GLU A 84 -20.41 34.31 -0.60
CA GLU A 84 -21.29 35.45 -0.87
C GLU A 84 -20.92 36.17 -2.18
N ASN A 85 -19.63 36.22 -2.50
CA ASN A 85 -19.13 36.86 -3.71
C ASN A 85 -17.98 36.06 -4.36
N PRO A 86 -18.25 35.34 -5.47
CA PRO A 86 -17.25 34.52 -6.16
C PRO A 86 -16.03 35.28 -6.71
N ASP A 87 -16.10 36.61 -6.84
CA ASP A 87 -14.97 37.44 -7.26
C ASP A 87 -13.96 37.68 -6.12
N ILE A 88 -14.37 37.47 -4.88
CA ILE A 88 -13.51 37.56 -3.70
C ILE A 88 -12.82 36.20 -3.54
N LYS A 89 -11.49 36.23 -3.65
CA LYS A 89 -10.66 35.03 -3.54
C LYS A 89 -9.78 35.12 -2.31
N ALA A 90 -9.54 33.99 -1.67
CA ALA A 90 -8.57 33.85 -0.60
C ALA A 90 -7.69 32.63 -0.82
N ARG A 91 -6.60 32.54 -0.07
CA ARG A 91 -5.79 31.34 0.09
C ARG A 91 -5.92 30.86 1.53
N ALA A 92 -6.13 29.57 1.72
CA ALA A 92 -6.03 28.98 3.04
C ALA A 92 -4.56 28.75 3.40
N ILE A 93 -4.15 29.25 4.55
CA ILE A 93 -2.82 29.08 5.15
C ILE A 93 -3.01 28.45 6.52
N MET A 94 -2.04 27.66 6.95
CA MET A 94 -1.99 27.14 8.31
C MET A 94 -1.13 28.07 9.15
N ASP A 95 -1.56 28.38 10.36
CA ASP A 95 -0.69 29.05 11.33
C ASP A 95 0.11 28.05 12.16
N ASP A 96 0.99 28.59 13.02
CA ASP A 96 1.89 27.82 13.88
C ASP A 96 1.15 26.92 14.89
N ASP A 97 -0.12 27.24 15.20
CA ASP A 97 -0.97 26.48 16.13
C ASP A 97 -1.79 25.39 15.41
N GLY A 98 -1.63 25.25 14.09
CA GLY A 98 -2.36 24.26 13.30
C GLY A 98 -3.77 24.72 12.89
N ALA A 99 -4.11 26.00 13.06
CA ALA A 99 -5.40 26.53 12.65
C ALA A 99 -5.37 27.03 11.20
N LEU A 100 -6.46 26.79 10.47
CA LEU A 100 -6.63 27.26 9.10
C LEU A 100 -7.05 28.74 9.12
N LYS A 101 -6.22 29.62 8.56
CA LYS A 101 -6.50 31.04 8.32
C LYS A 101 -6.69 31.28 6.83
N PHE A 102 -7.53 32.25 6.49
CA PHE A 102 -7.72 32.69 5.11
C PHE A 102 -7.04 34.04 4.91
N GLN A 103 -6.15 34.11 3.92
CA GLN A 103 -5.55 35.36 3.49
C GLN A 103 -6.21 35.80 2.18
N LEU A 104 -6.75 37.01 2.12
CA LEU A 104 -7.37 37.51 0.90
C LEU A 104 -6.35 37.67 -0.22
N ILE A 105 -6.70 37.21 -1.43
CA ILE A 105 -5.92 37.48 -2.63
C ILE A 105 -6.35 38.85 -3.15
N PRO A 106 -5.41 39.79 -3.36
CA PRO A 106 -5.75 41.14 -3.81
C PRO A 106 -6.63 41.15 -5.07
N ARG A 107 -7.75 41.88 -4.99
CA ARG A 107 -8.68 42.11 -6.10
C ARG A 107 -8.53 43.55 -6.57
N VAL A 108 -8.42 43.73 -7.88
CA VAL A 108 -8.36 45.06 -8.51
C VAL A 108 -9.41 45.13 -9.60
N VAL A 109 -10.42 45.98 -9.41
CA VAL A 109 -11.48 46.26 -10.39
C VAL A 109 -11.24 47.64 -10.99
N VAL A 110 -11.39 47.77 -12.30
CA VAL A 110 -11.32 49.04 -13.01
C VAL A 110 -12.71 49.31 -13.56
N HIS A 111 -13.30 50.43 -13.18
CA HIS A 111 -14.55 50.90 -13.74
C HIS A 111 -14.24 51.82 -14.91
N GLU A 112 -14.93 51.65 -16.03
CA GLU A 112 -14.72 52.40 -17.25
C GLU A 112 -16.06 52.98 -17.73
N GLU A 113 -16.04 54.23 -18.20
CA GLU A 113 -17.15 54.83 -18.94
C GLU A 113 -16.66 55.22 -20.33
N GLY A 114 -17.35 54.78 -21.37
CA GLY A 114 -16.96 55.07 -22.76
C GLY A 114 -15.56 54.57 -23.15
N GLY A 115 -15.04 53.53 -22.48
CA GLY A 115 -13.69 52.99 -22.69
C GLY A 115 -12.57 53.78 -22.00
N THR A 116 -12.92 54.74 -21.14
CA THR A 116 -11.96 55.48 -20.32
C THR A 116 -12.07 55.03 -18.86
N PRO A 117 -10.97 54.62 -18.21
CA PRO A 117 -10.98 54.29 -16.78
C PRO A 117 -11.39 55.48 -15.92
N THR A 118 -12.47 55.34 -15.15
CA THR A 118 -13.03 56.38 -14.28
C THR A 118 -12.69 56.16 -12.81
N SER A 119 -12.63 54.90 -12.34
CA SER A 119 -12.20 54.57 -10.99
C SER A 119 -11.52 53.20 -10.90
N ILE A 120 -10.68 53.03 -9.88
CA ILE A 120 -10.00 51.77 -9.57
C ILE A 120 -10.33 51.39 -8.13
N GLU A 121 -10.95 50.23 -7.96
CA GLU A 121 -11.22 49.62 -6.65
C GLU A 121 -10.13 48.59 -6.36
N ILE A 122 -9.48 48.70 -5.18
CA ILE A 122 -8.47 47.76 -4.71
C ILE A 122 -8.93 47.20 -3.37
N MET A 123 -9.12 45.89 -3.31
CA MET A 123 -9.43 45.17 -2.09
C MET A 123 -8.25 44.28 -1.72
N VAL A 124 -7.77 44.41 -0.49
CA VAL A 124 -6.65 43.65 0.08
C VAL A 124 -6.99 43.15 1.47
N ASP A 125 -6.24 42.17 1.96
CA ASP A 125 -6.25 41.83 3.38
C ASP A 125 -5.75 43.00 4.22
N THR A 126 -6.22 43.12 5.47
CA THR A 126 -5.79 44.20 6.38
C THR A 126 -4.28 44.14 6.64
N GLN A 127 -3.71 42.93 6.62
CA GLN A 127 -2.28 42.71 6.80
C GLN A 127 -1.45 43.24 5.62
N ASP A 128 -2.06 43.38 4.45
CA ASP A 128 -1.42 43.75 3.19
C ASP A 128 -1.72 45.22 2.79
N GLU A 129 -2.23 46.06 3.72
CA GLU A 129 -2.59 47.46 3.47
C GLU A 129 -1.41 48.27 2.89
N ALA A 130 -0.18 47.97 3.31
CA ALA A 130 1.03 48.60 2.80
C ALA A 130 1.31 48.33 1.30
N GLU A 131 0.78 47.24 0.75
CA GLU A 131 0.99 46.84 -0.64
C GLU A 131 0.07 47.56 -1.64
N ILE A 132 -0.99 48.24 -1.17
CA ILE A 132 -1.98 48.94 -2.02
C ILE A 132 -1.28 49.88 -3.00
N GLY A 133 -0.32 50.68 -2.53
CA GLY A 133 0.42 51.61 -3.38
C GLY A 133 1.22 50.90 -4.48
N THR A 134 1.82 49.76 -4.17
CA THR A 134 2.56 48.94 -5.15
C THR A 134 1.63 48.33 -6.19
N ILE A 135 0.46 47.83 -5.75
CA ILE A 135 -0.57 47.26 -6.63
C ILE A 135 -1.11 48.32 -7.58
N LEU A 136 -1.46 49.51 -7.05
CA LEU A 136 -1.96 50.64 -7.84
C LEU A 136 -0.95 51.07 -8.92
N ARG A 137 0.31 51.29 -8.55
CA ARG A 137 1.38 51.65 -9.51
C ARG A 137 1.52 50.63 -10.63
N LYS A 138 1.52 49.33 -10.30
CA LYS A 138 1.58 48.25 -11.30
C LYS A 138 0.38 48.29 -12.24
N LYS A 139 -0.82 48.60 -11.72
CA LYS A 139 -2.05 48.66 -12.53
C LYS A 139 -2.08 49.89 -13.43
N LEU A 140 -1.76 51.09 -12.92
CA LEU A 140 -1.69 52.33 -13.69
C LEU A 140 -0.69 52.22 -14.85
N LYS A 141 0.50 51.66 -14.60
CA LYS A 141 1.49 51.39 -15.65
C LYS A 141 0.96 50.48 -16.77
N ARG A 142 0.14 49.49 -16.44
CA ARG A 142 -0.48 48.58 -17.44
C ARG A 142 -1.58 49.27 -18.25
N LEU A 143 -2.27 50.24 -17.66
CA LEU A 143 -3.31 51.03 -18.32
C LEU A 143 -2.74 52.24 -19.08
N GLY A 144 -1.43 52.52 -18.95
CA GLY A 144 -0.78 53.67 -19.60
C GLY A 144 -1.17 55.01 -19.00
N ILE A 145 -1.67 55.03 -17.76
CA ILE A 145 -2.12 56.24 -17.05
C ILE A 145 -0.97 56.80 -16.23
N ASP A 146 -0.76 58.11 -16.30
CA ASP A 146 0.23 58.81 -15.49
C ASP A 146 -0.19 58.82 -14.00
N GLU A 147 0.74 58.45 -13.12
CA GLU A 147 0.49 58.34 -11.67
C GLU A 147 0.05 59.68 -11.04
N PHE A 148 0.43 60.81 -11.64
CA PHE A 148 0.07 62.15 -11.20
C PHE A 148 -1.40 62.50 -11.50
N GLN A 149 -2.02 61.87 -12.52
CA GLN A 149 -3.43 62.10 -12.88
C GLN A 149 -4.42 61.29 -12.03
N ALA A 150 -3.97 60.18 -11.42
CA ALA A 150 -4.84 59.22 -10.74
C ALA A 150 -5.10 59.50 -9.24
N ARG A 151 -4.42 60.49 -8.62
CA ARG A 151 -4.43 60.69 -7.15
C ARG A 151 -5.57 61.53 -6.59
N ALA A 152 -6.51 62.00 -7.42
CA ALA A 152 -7.62 62.82 -6.95
C ALA A 152 -8.71 61.93 -6.32
N ASN A 153 -8.87 62.03 -5.00
CA ASN A 153 -9.96 61.47 -4.18
C ASN A 153 -9.93 59.95 -3.95
N SER A 154 -8.97 59.48 -3.16
CA SER A 154 -8.99 58.11 -2.62
C SER A 154 -9.85 58.01 -1.36
N GLU A 155 -10.72 57.00 -1.28
CA GLU A 155 -11.47 56.65 -0.08
C GLU A 155 -11.00 55.28 0.44
N LEU A 156 -10.70 55.18 1.74
CA LEU A 156 -10.37 53.91 2.40
C LEU A 156 -11.61 53.38 3.12
N VAL A 157 -12.09 52.22 2.68
CA VAL A 157 -13.20 51.51 3.32
C VAL A 157 -12.66 50.27 4.02
N ARG A 158 -12.98 50.11 5.30
CA ARG A 158 -12.72 48.88 6.07
C ARG A 158 -14.03 48.14 6.27
N SER A 159 -14.08 46.90 5.82
CA SER A 159 -15.22 46.01 6.00
C SER A 159 -14.74 44.66 6.55
N VAL A 160 -15.61 44.03 7.33
CA VAL A 160 -15.44 42.62 7.70
C VAL A 160 -16.17 41.82 6.64
N LEU A 161 -15.50 40.83 6.06
CA LEU A 161 -16.15 39.85 5.22
C LEU A 161 -16.79 38.81 6.12
N ASP A 162 -18.12 38.85 6.20
CA ASP A 162 -18.90 37.78 6.78
C ASP A 162 -19.09 36.65 5.74
N GLY A 163 -19.27 35.43 6.24
CA GLY A 163 -19.48 34.25 5.38
C GLY A 163 -18.25 33.36 5.19
N GLY A 164 -18.52 32.13 4.75
CA GLY A 164 -17.48 31.11 4.56
C GLY A 164 -16.81 31.18 3.18
N PHE A 165 -15.63 30.59 3.08
CA PHE A 165 -14.96 30.31 1.81
C PHE A 165 -15.24 28.88 1.35
N SER A 166 -15.40 28.67 0.05
CA SER A 166 -15.60 27.35 -0.53
C SER A 166 -14.58 27.06 -1.63
N THR A 167 -14.21 25.79 -1.77
CA THR A 167 -13.34 25.32 -2.84
C THR A 167 -13.84 24.00 -3.39
N ARG A 168 -13.50 23.71 -4.65
CA ARG A 168 -13.81 22.44 -5.30
C ARG A 168 -12.50 21.80 -5.76
N TRP A 169 -12.19 20.65 -5.17
CA TRP A 169 -11.07 19.84 -5.62
C TRP A 169 -11.44 19.00 -6.84
N ARG A 170 -10.56 19.02 -7.84
CA ARG A 170 -10.58 18.05 -8.92
C ARG A 170 -9.55 16.99 -8.59
N VAL A 171 -10.02 15.78 -8.31
CA VAL A 171 -9.18 14.62 -8.02
C VAL A 171 -9.05 13.81 -9.30
N ASP A 172 -7.81 13.53 -9.71
CA ASP A 172 -7.54 12.72 -10.89
C ASP A 172 -7.68 11.24 -10.55
N MET A 173 -8.56 10.53 -11.25
CA MET A 173 -8.81 9.11 -11.00
C MET A 173 -8.05 8.18 -11.96
N GLN A 174 -7.21 8.73 -12.85
CA GLN A 174 -6.60 7.96 -13.93
C GLN A 174 -5.08 8.12 -14.02
N ALA A 175 -4.55 9.34 -14.11
CA ALA A 175 -3.14 9.51 -14.45
C ALA A 175 -2.20 9.03 -13.33
N PHE A 176 -2.61 9.10 -12.06
CA PHE A 176 -1.80 8.57 -10.94
C PHE A 176 -1.53 7.06 -11.03
N LYS A 177 -2.40 6.30 -11.72
CA LYS A 177 -2.27 4.84 -11.85
C LYS A 177 -0.99 4.41 -12.57
N ILE A 178 -0.42 5.28 -13.42
CA ILE A 178 0.84 4.98 -14.10
C ILE A 178 2.02 4.84 -13.13
N GLY A 179 2.01 5.59 -12.02
CA GLY A 179 2.99 5.44 -10.94
C GLY A 179 2.82 4.13 -10.18
N LEU A 180 1.58 3.69 -9.96
CA LEU A 180 1.32 2.38 -9.35
C LEU A 180 1.74 1.21 -10.26
N LEU A 181 1.52 1.35 -11.58
CA LEU A 181 2.01 0.39 -12.57
C LEU A 181 3.53 0.32 -12.59
N LYS A 182 4.23 1.47 -12.51
CA LYS A 182 5.70 1.55 -12.40
C LYS A 182 6.18 0.73 -11.20
N ILE A 183 5.66 1.01 -10.01
CA ILE A 183 6.03 0.32 -8.76
C ILE A 183 5.87 -1.20 -8.90
N ALA A 184 4.71 -1.66 -9.38
CA ALA A 184 4.44 -3.10 -9.56
C ALA A 184 5.38 -3.74 -10.59
N TYR A 185 5.61 -3.06 -11.73
CA TYR A 185 6.48 -3.53 -12.81
C TYR A 185 7.93 -3.67 -12.36
N GLU A 186 8.48 -2.62 -11.75
CA GLU A 186 9.86 -2.58 -11.30
C GLU A 186 10.12 -3.62 -10.20
N PHE A 187 9.17 -3.78 -9.26
CA PHE A 187 9.25 -4.83 -8.26
C PHE A 187 9.22 -6.23 -8.88
N ALA A 188 8.40 -6.47 -9.89
CA ALA A 188 8.32 -7.76 -10.58
C ALA A 188 9.59 -8.07 -11.38
N VAL A 189 10.12 -7.11 -12.14
CA VAL A 189 11.35 -7.30 -12.92
C VAL A 189 12.55 -7.60 -12.02
N ASP A 190 12.63 -6.94 -10.86
CA ASP A 190 13.73 -7.18 -9.92
C ASP A 190 13.55 -8.45 -9.07
N SER A 191 12.33 -8.98 -8.95
CA SER A 191 12.03 -10.11 -8.05
C SER A 191 11.77 -11.43 -8.77
N ILE A 192 11.47 -11.42 -10.06
CA ILE A 192 11.11 -12.61 -10.83
C ILE A 192 12.07 -12.77 -12.01
N GLU A 193 12.88 -13.82 -11.96
CA GLU A 193 13.79 -14.16 -13.05
C GLU A 193 13.00 -14.45 -14.34
N GLY A 194 13.46 -13.90 -15.47
CA GLY A 194 12.83 -14.09 -16.77
C GLY A 194 11.58 -13.25 -17.05
N TYR A 195 10.95 -12.63 -16.03
CA TYR A 195 9.75 -11.79 -16.24
C TYR A 195 10.00 -10.64 -17.22
N PHE A 196 11.20 -10.04 -17.18
CA PHE A 196 11.59 -8.94 -18.05
C PHE A 196 11.43 -9.25 -19.56
N GLU A 197 11.63 -10.49 -19.98
CA GLU A 197 11.57 -10.89 -21.40
C GLU A 197 10.15 -11.24 -21.88
N THR A 198 9.15 -11.13 -21.01
CA THR A 198 7.77 -11.50 -21.33
C THR A 198 7.09 -10.43 -22.21
N PRO A 199 6.11 -10.81 -23.06
CA PRO A 199 5.34 -9.85 -23.86
C PRO A 199 4.65 -8.77 -23.02
N ASP A 200 4.09 -9.14 -21.87
CA ASP A 200 3.42 -8.22 -20.96
C ASP A 200 4.41 -7.21 -20.36
N ALA A 201 5.60 -7.67 -19.92
CA ALA A 201 6.64 -6.77 -19.44
C ALA A 201 7.17 -5.83 -20.54
N ILE A 202 7.22 -6.29 -21.80
CA ILE A 202 7.59 -5.44 -22.95
C ILE A 202 6.55 -4.34 -23.13
N GLU A 203 5.27 -4.70 -23.10
CA GLU A 203 4.20 -3.72 -23.25
C GLU A 203 4.16 -2.71 -22.10
N ILE A 204 4.30 -3.16 -20.85
CA ILE A 204 4.32 -2.25 -19.69
C ILE A 204 5.49 -1.26 -19.79
N SER A 205 6.69 -1.73 -20.11
CA SER A 205 7.86 -0.85 -20.27
C SER A 205 7.65 0.22 -21.36
N ARG A 206 6.94 -0.13 -22.46
CA ARG A 206 6.56 0.81 -23.52
C ARG A 206 5.59 1.87 -22.99
N ILE A 207 4.55 1.46 -22.26
CA ILE A 207 3.54 2.36 -21.68
C ILE A 207 4.22 3.37 -20.75
N LEU A 208 5.11 2.91 -19.86
CA LEU A 208 5.85 3.78 -18.94
C LEU A 208 6.75 4.75 -19.69
N ARG A 209 7.48 4.28 -20.71
CA ARG A 209 8.37 5.10 -21.54
C ARG A 209 7.62 6.16 -22.35
N GLU A 210 6.46 5.81 -22.90
CA GLU A 210 5.65 6.68 -23.76
C GLU A 210 4.70 7.57 -22.96
N PHE A 211 4.54 7.32 -21.66
CA PHE A 211 3.61 8.01 -20.78
C PHE A 211 2.15 7.88 -21.26
N ASP A 212 1.73 6.65 -21.58
CA ASP A 212 0.40 6.35 -22.10
C ASP A 212 -0.59 6.04 -20.96
N CYS A 213 -1.16 7.08 -20.35
CA CYS A 213 -2.10 6.96 -19.22
C CYS A 213 -3.42 6.24 -19.56
N GLU A 214 -3.80 6.18 -20.84
CA GLU A 214 -5.01 5.45 -21.25
C GLU A 214 -4.76 3.94 -21.25
N ALA A 215 -3.62 3.54 -21.81
CA ALA A 215 -3.21 2.14 -21.88
C ALA A 215 -3.01 1.48 -20.51
N VAL A 216 -2.73 2.26 -19.45
CA VAL A 216 -2.55 1.79 -18.07
C VAL A 216 -3.78 1.02 -17.56
N ASN A 217 -4.99 1.42 -17.96
CA ASN A 217 -6.23 0.79 -17.51
C ASN A 217 -6.36 -0.68 -17.96
N ARG A 218 -5.53 -1.14 -18.90
CA ARG A 218 -5.48 -2.56 -19.32
C ARG A 218 -4.77 -3.45 -18.29
N PHE A 219 -3.90 -2.87 -17.47
CA PHE A 219 -3.11 -3.57 -16.46
C PHE A 219 -3.62 -3.29 -15.05
N VAL A 220 -4.03 -2.05 -14.78
CA VAL A 220 -4.56 -1.63 -13.48
C VAL A 220 -6.08 -1.84 -13.47
N THR A 221 -6.49 -3.11 -13.48
CA THR A 221 -7.89 -3.54 -13.67
C THR A 221 -8.62 -3.87 -12.37
N VAL A 222 -7.88 -4.19 -11.30
CA VAL A 222 -8.45 -4.58 -10.01
C VAL A 222 -8.46 -3.38 -9.08
N GLY A 223 -9.64 -2.74 -9.01
CA GLY A 223 -9.88 -1.54 -8.24
C GLY A 223 -9.66 -0.23 -9.01
N SER A 224 -10.08 0.88 -8.41
CA SER A 224 -9.82 2.26 -8.80
C SER A 224 -8.48 2.78 -8.28
N GLY A 225 -7.77 2.02 -7.43
CA GLY A 225 -6.53 2.43 -6.76
C GLY A 225 -6.72 2.90 -5.33
N LEU A 226 -7.91 2.71 -4.75
CA LEU A 226 -8.29 3.13 -3.41
C LEU A 226 -8.98 2.01 -2.63
N GLN A 227 -8.82 0.75 -3.05
CA GLN A 227 -9.51 -0.43 -2.49
C GLN A 227 -8.62 -1.11 -1.46
N PRO A 228 -8.79 -0.84 -0.15
CA PRO A 228 -8.02 -1.55 0.88
C PRO A 228 -8.26 -3.06 0.85
N GLU A 229 -9.39 -3.51 0.31
CA GLU A 229 -9.83 -4.92 0.26
C GLU A 229 -8.84 -5.82 -0.49
N VAL A 230 -8.04 -5.25 -1.39
CA VAL A 230 -6.98 -5.97 -2.11
C VAL A 230 -5.99 -6.63 -1.16
N PHE A 231 -5.78 -6.06 0.04
CA PHE A 231 -4.84 -6.56 1.04
C PHE A 231 -5.50 -7.32 2.19
N GLU A 232 -6.83 -7.45 2.22
CA GLU A 232 -7.54 -8.22 3.25
C GLU A 232 -7.03 -9.66 3.40
N PRO A 233 -6.68 -10.41 2.33
CA PRO A 233 -6.11 -11.75 2.48
C PRO A 233 -4.80 -11.81 3.27
N PHE A 234 -4.10 -10.68 3.43
CA PHE A 234 -2.80 -10.61 4.10
C PHE A 234 -2.87 -9.94 5.48
N LYS A 235 -4.04 -9.46 5.92
CA LYS A 235 -4.20 -8.69 7.16
C LYS A 235 -3.80 -9.44 8.43
N ASP A 236 -3.79 -10.76 8.37
CA ASP A 236 -3.41 -11.60 9.52
C ASP A 236 -1.89 -11.64 9.73
N TYR A 237 -1.12 -11.32 8.69
CA TYR A 237 0.35 -11.32 8.70
C TYR A 237 0.94 -9.92 8.61
N LEU A 238 0.29 -9.00 7.88
CA LEU A 238 0.75 -7.65 7.65
C LEU A 238 0.01 -6.64 8.53
N ASP A 239 0.75 -5.71 9.11
CA ASP A 239 0.20 -4.57 9.86
C ASP A 239 -0.20 -3.46 8.89
N LEU A 240 -1.41 -3.60 8.32
CA LEU A 240 -1.94 -2.71 7.28
C LEU A 240 -2.19 -1.27 7.74
N ASP A 241 -2.15 -1.00 9.05
CA ASP A 241 -2.35 0.31 9.67
C ASP A 241 -1.05 1.03 10.03
N SER A 242 0.06 0.29 10.14
CA SER A 242 1.38 0.88 10.37
C SER A 242 1.88 1.72 9.19
N LYS A 243 2.83 2.64 9.46
CA LYS A 243 3.47 3.51 8.46
C LYS A 243 4.41 2.73 7.54
N LYS A 244 3.86 1.79 6.78
CA LYS A 244 4.57 0.96 5.83
C LYS A 244 3.88 0.96 4.47
N HIS A 245 4.68 0.68 3.45
CA HIS A 245 4.16 0.29 2.14
C HIS A 245 4.39 -1.19 1.93
N TYR A 246 3.42 -1.83 1.28
CA TYR A 246 3.45 -3.25 1.00
C TYR A 246 3.34 -3.48 -0.50
N LEU A 247 4.25 -4.31 -1.01
CA LEU A 247 4.24 -4.82 -2.37
C LEU A 247 4.03 -6.33 -2.31
N VAL A 248 3.18 -6.90 -3.16
CA VAL A 248 2.96 -8.36 -3.20
C VAL A 248 2.93 -8.83 -4.63
N LEU A 249 3.70 -9.87 -4.96
CA LEU A 249 3.61 -10.60 -6.22
C LEU A 249 3.00 -11.97 -5.94
N ILE A 250 1.89 -12.26 -6.62
CA ILE A 250 1.13 -13.50 -6.45
C ILE A 250 0.57 -13.97 -7.79
N ASP A 251 0.62 -15.28 -8.03
CA ASP A 251 -0.15 -15.90 -9.12
C ASP A 251 -1.61 -16.10 -8.66
N ALA A 252 -2.54 -15.35 -9.24
CA ALA A 252 -3.98 -15.53 -9.06
C ALA A 252 -4.54 -16.37 -10.23
N GLY A 253 -4.66 -17.68 -10.04
CA GLY A 253 -5.05 -18.59 -11.11
C GLY A 253 -3.96 -18.70 -12.17
N MET A 254 -4.21 -18.18 -13.37
CA MET A 254 -3.24 -18.17 -14.49
C MET A 254 -2.53 -16.83 -14.66
N GLU A 255 -2.83 -15.84 -13.82
CA GLU A 255 -2.38 -14.45 -13.99
C GLU A 255 -1.39 -14.07 -12.88
N LEU A 256 -0.32 -13.37 -13.25
CA LEU A 256 0.57 -12.75 -12.28
C LEU A 256 0.00 -11.38 -11.88
N MET A 257 -0.21 -11.19 -10.58
CA MET A 257 -0.70 -9.95 -9.99
C MET A 257 0.41 -9.29 -9.16
N GLY A 258 0.54 -7.97 -9.32
CA GLY A 258 1.34 -7.11 -8.46
C GLY A 258 0.42 -6.20 -7.64
N CYS A 259 0.28 -6.49 -6.35
CA CYS A 259 -0.47 -5.65 -5.41
C CYS A 259 0.44 -4.57 -4.83
N VAL A 260 -0.04 -3.33 -4.81
CA VAL A 260 0.68 -2.17 -4.28
C VAL A 260 -0.22 -1.48 -3.26
N LYS A 261 0.23 -1.41 -2.01
CA LYS A 261 -0.39 -0.61 -0.94
C LYS A 261 0.61 0.42 -0.46
N LEU A 262 0.35 1.67 -0.79
CA LEU A 262 1.08 2.82 -0.29
C LEU A 262 0.37 3.34 0.97
N HIS A 263 0.69 2.76 2.13
CA HIS A 263 0.14 3.12 3.46
C HIS A 263 -1.37 3.44 3.40
N ARG A 264 -1.78 4.62 3.88
CA ARG A 264 -3.17 5.14 3.89
C ARG A 264 -3.56 5.92 2.63
N LEU A 265 -2.75 5.82 1.57
CA LEU A 265 -2.89 6.64 0.38
C LEU A 265 -3.53 5.89 -0.80
N PHE A 266 -2.81 4.92 -1.37
CA PHE A 266 -3.26 4.18 -2.55
C PHE A 266 -3.16 2.67 -2.33
N CYS A 267 -4.13 1.93 -2.86
CA CYS A 267 -4.16 0.47 -2.78
C CYS A 267 -4.75 -0.11 -4.06
N VAL A 268 -3.97 -0.93 -4.77
CA VAL A 268 -4.36 -1.49 -6.07
C VAL A 268 -3.78 -2.87 -6.30
N ALA A 269 -4.42 -3.66 -7.16
CA ALA A 269 -3.82 -4.83 -7.78
C ALA A 269 -3.67 -4.61 -9.29
N VAL A 270 -2.46 -4.86 -9.78
CA VAL A 270 -2.07 -4.72 -11.17
C VAL A 270 -1.93 -6.11 -11.78
N LYS A 271 -2.63 -6.39 -12.87
CA LYS A 271 -2.40 -7.58 -13.67
C LYS A 271 -1.11 -7.38 -14.47
N LEU A 272 -0.03 -8.04 -14.06
CA LEU A 272 1.31 -7.92 -14.63
C LEU A 272 1.57 -8.92 -15.76
N SER A 273 0.85 -10.05 -15.78
CA SER A 273 0.88 -11.01 -16.88
C SER A 273 -0.38 -11.86 -16.93
N SER A 274 -0.73 -12.33 -18.12
CA SER A 274 -1.78 -13.36 -18.31
C SER A 274 -1.23 -14.80 -18.15
N LYS A 275 0.01 -14.93 -17.67
CA LYS A 275 0.66 -16.21 -17.37
C LYS A 275 1.19 -16.19 -15.94
N ARG A 276 1.33 -17.40 -15.40
CA ARG A 276 2.02 -17.67 -14.14
C ARG A 276 3.52 -17.48 -14.29
N HIS A 277 4.15 -16.89 -13.29
CA HIS A 277 5.61 -16.74 -13.23
C HIS A 277 6.21 -17.18 -11.91
N LEU A 278 5.38 -17.54 -10.94
CA LEU A 278 5.82 -17.99 -9.62
C LEU A 278 5.62 -19.51 -9.48
N ASP A 279 6.48 -20.14 -8.69
CA ASP A 279 6.30 -21.52 -8.33
C ASP A 279 4.98 -21.73 -7.58
N LYS A 280 4.44 -22.95 -7.59
CA LYS A 280 3.14 -23.25 -6.97
C LYS A 280 3.16 -22.88 -5.48
N GLY A 281 2.28 -21.94 -5.10
CA GLY A 281 2.13 -21.47 -3.72
C GLY A 281 3.18 -20.43 -3.30
N GLN A 282 4.06 -20.01 -4.20
CA GLN A 282 5.01 -18.94 -3.94
C GLN A 282 4.31 -17.58 -4.00
N ILE A 283 4.59 -16.74 -3.01
CA ILE A 283 4.19 -15.34 -2.95
C ILE A 283 5.42 -14.56 -2.49
N ILE A 284 5.69 -13.42 -3.12
CA ILE A 284 6.80 -12.53 -2.76
C ILE A 284 6.22 -11.25 -2.18
N PHE A 285 6.64 -10.90 -0.97
CA PHE A 285 6.27 -9.70 -0.25
C PHE A 285 7.46 -8.73 -0.26
N GLY A 286 7.17 -7.45 -0.47
CA GLY A 286 8.07 -6.33 -0.25
C GLY A 286 7.50 -5.46 0.86
N ILE A 287 8.26 -5.28 1.95
CA ILE A 287 7.86 -4.46 3.09
C ILE A 287 8.79 -3.25 3.13
N ASN A 288 8.21 -2.07 2.86
CA ASN A 288 8.87 -0.78 2.95
C ASN A 288 8.49 -0.11 4.27
N ASP A 289 9.38 -0.13 5.25
CA ASP A 289 9.17 0.50 6.54
C ASP A 289 9.63 1.96 6.50
N ILE A 290 8.67 2.89 6.60
CA ILE A 290 8.93 4.33 6.47
C ILE A 290 9.65 4.86 7.72
N GLU A 291 9.30 4.35 8.90
CA GLU A 291 9.84 4.81 10.18
C GLU A 291 11.28 4.32 10.36
N ASN A 292 11.53 3.04 10.03
CA ASN A 292 12.85 2.45 10.12
C ASN A 292 13.73 2.71 8.89
N GLN A 293 13.19 3.32 7.84
CA GLN A 293 13.91 3.66 6.60
C GLN A 293 14.53 2.43 5.91
N THR A 294 13.78 1.33 5.87
CA THR A 294 14.27 0.07 5.32
C THR A 294 13.28 -0.55 4.34
N PHE A 295 13.81 -1.40 3.46
CA PHE A 295 13.01 -2.29 2.64
C PHE A 295 13.53 -3.72 2.77
N ARG A 296 12.60 -4.68 2.82
CA ARG A 296 12.95 -6.11 2.79
C ARG A 296 11.99 -6.91 1.93
N LYS A 297 12.52 -7.93 1.28
CA LYS A 297 11.74 -8.93 0.54
C LYS A 297 11.60 -10.20 1.36
N LEU A 298 10.42 -10.80 1.36
CA LEU A 298 10.13 -12.06 2.03
C LEU A 298 9.31 -12.95 1.13
N THR A 299 9.57 -14.25 1.17
CA THR A 299 8.64 -15.27 0.70
C THR A 299 7.49 -15.43 1.70
N PHE A 300 6.39 -16.07 1.30
CA PHE A 300 5.31 -16.42 2.23
C PHE A 300 5.79 -17.28 3.41
N GLN A 301 6.73 -18.20 3.17
CA GLN A 301 7.28 -19.05 4.23
C GLN A 301 8.07 -18.25 5.26
N GLU A 302 8.90 -17.30 4.83
CA GLU A 302 9.65 -16.40 5.71
C GLU A 302 8.71 -15.46 6.46
N LEU A 303 7.68 -14.93 5.79
CA LEU A 303 6.66 -14.10 6.43
C LEU A 303 5.96 -14.86 7.57
N VAL A 304 5.49 -16.08 7.30
CA VAL A 304 4.83 -16.93 8.31
C VAL A 304 5.80 -17.28 9.44
N ALA A 305 7.06 -17.58 9.15
CA ALA A 305 8.07 -17.88 10.16
C ALA A 305 8.35 -16.69 11.10
N GLU A 306 8.25 -15.46 10.60
CA GLU A 306 8.46 -14.25 11.39
C GLU A 306 7.22 -13.77 12.16
N CYS A 307 6.02 -14.10 11.68
CA CYS A 307 4.76 -13.71 12.31
C CYS A 307 4.28 -14.74 13.34
N MET A 308 4.58 -16.03 13.14
CA MET A 308 3.99 -17.13 13.88
C MET A 308 5.00 -17.83 14.79
N GLY A 309 4.56 -18.16 15.99
CA GLY A 309 5.30 -18.90 17.00
C GLY A 309 5.54 -20.37 16.64
N PRO A 310 6.04 -21.17 17.60
CA PRO A 310 6.32 -22.58 17.38
C PRO A 310 5.05 -23.35 17.01
N THR A 311 5.21 -24.40 16.23
CA THR A 311 4.12 -25.30 15.86
C THR A 311 3.80 -26.25 17.01
N HIS A 312 2.55 -26.21 17.45
CA HIS A 312 1.98 -27.17 18.37
C HIS A 312 1.14 -28.19 17.58
N CYS A 313 1.26 -29.47 17.92
CA CYS A 313 0.56 -30.54 17.25
C CYS A 313 -0.13 -31.42 18.29
N ARG A 314 -1.42 -31.67 18.08
CA ARG A 314 -2.25 -32.53 18.94
C ARG A 314 -3.01 -33.53 18.10
N LEU A 315 -3.13 -34.76 18.60
CA LEU A 315 -3.95 -35.79 17.98
C LEU A 315 -5.40 -35.65 18.46
N GLY A 316 -6.34 -35.75 17.51
CA GLY A 316 -7.77 -35.89 17.79
C GLY A 316 -8.13 -37.35 17.97
N TYR A 317 -8.81 -37.70 19.07
CA TYR A 317 -9.11 -39.08 19.43
C TYR A 317 -10.59 -39.43 19.29
N PHE A 318 -10.89 -40.68 18.95
CA PHE A 318 -12.25 -41.23 18.99
C PHE A 318 -12.43 -42.16 20.17
N PHE A 319 -13.56 -41.99 20.85
CA PHE A 319 -14.02 -42.86 21.93
C PHE A 319 -15.45 -43.29 21.66
N ALA A 320 -15.74 -44.58 21.85
CA ALA A 320 -17.08 -45.12 21.59
C ALA A 320 -18.09 -44.75 22.68
N THR A 321 -17.61 -44.41 23.88
CA THR A 321 -18.44 -44.08 25.05
C THR A 321 -17.87 -42.89 25.84
N GLU A 322 -18.74 -42.18 26.57
CA GLU A 322 -18.32 -41.08 27.46
C GLU A 322 -17.44 -41.55 28.63
N GLU A 323 -17.57 -42.81 29.06
CA GLU A 323 -16.74 -43.37 30.12
C GLU A 323 -15.31 -43.61 29.64
N GLU A 324 -15.16 -44.19 28.44
CA GLU A 324 -13.87 -44.35 27.76
C GLU A 324 -13.21 -42.98 27.52
N ALA A 325 -13.98 -42.00 27.05
CA ALA A 325 -13.50 -40.64 26.84
C ALA A 325 -12.99 -39.99 28.13
N ARG A 326 -13.70 -40.14 29.26
CA ARG A 326 -13.26 -39.58 30.55
C ARG A 326 -11.98 -40.23 31.07
N HIS A 327 -11.87 -41.56 30.99
CA HIS A 327 -10.64 -42.26 31.39
C HIS A 327 -9.46 -41.88 30.50
N ALA A 328 -9.65 -41.89 29.18
CA ALA A 328 -8.61 -41.52 28.24
C ALA A 328 -8.21 -40.04 28.37
N ALA A 329 -9.16 -39.13 28.61
CA ALA A 329 -8.87 -37.72 28.81
C ALA A 329 -8.02 -37.46 30.06
N ALA A 330 -8.21 -38.23 31.14
CA ALA A 330 -7.36 -38.11 32.33
C ALA A 330 -5.91 -38.51 32.04
N GLU A 331 -5.70 -39.53 31.20
CA GLU A 331 -4.37 -39.97 30.77
C GLU A 331 -3.75 -39.00 29.74
N ILE A 332 -4.44 -38.74 28.63
CA ILE A 332 -3.94 -37.97 27.47
C ILE A 332 -3.60 -36.53 27.86
N ASN A 333 -4.34 -35.92 28.79
CA ASN A 333 -4.08 -34.55 29.24
C ASN A 333 -3.10 -34.49 30.42
N ALA A 334 -2.54 -35.62 30.87
CA ALA A 334 -1.53 -35.61 31.91
C ALA A 334 -0.22 -34.99 31.39
N PRO A 335 0.49 -34.13 32.16
CA PRO A 335 1.70 -33.44 31.71
C PRO A 335 2.85 -34.34 31.20
N GLY A 336 2.85 -35.62 31.56
CA GLY A 336 3.84 -36.60 31.15
C GLY A 336 3.40 -37.55 30.02
N TYR A 337 2.18 -37.40 29.50
CA TYR A 337 1.66 -38.28 28.47
C TYR A 337 2.50 -38.23 27.20
N ARG A 338 2.82 -39.42 26.66
CA ARG A 338 3.51 -39.59 25.39
C ARG A 338 2.94 -40.81 24.67
N TYR A 339 2.93 -40.76 23.35
CA TYR A 339 2.73 -41.92 22.50
C TYR A 339 4.08 -42.50 22.06
N VAL A 340 4.06 -43.76 21.61
CA VAL A 340 5.23 -44.37 20.98
C VAL A 340 5.53 -43.63 19.68
N SER A 341 6.74 -43.10 19.57
CA SER A 341 7.20 -42.32 18.42
C SER A 341 8.42 -42.95 17.77
N ASP A 342 8.71 -42.53 16.54
CA ASP A 342 9.96 -42.87 15.87
C ASP A 342 11.15 -42.06 16.42
N ARG A 343 12.32 -42.17 15.76
CA ARG A 343 13.54 -41.46 16.15
C ARG A 343 13.48 -39.94 15.92
N ASN A 344 12.56 -39.49 15.08
CA ASN A 344 12.33 -38.07 14.78
C ASN A 344 11.24 -37.46 15.67
N GLY A 345 10.58 -38.29 16.49
CA GLY A 345 9.49 -37.85 17.36
C GLY A 345 8.11 -37.91 16.71
N GLU A 346 7.98 -38.49 15.52
CA GLU A 346 6.68 -38.67 14.86
C GLU A 346 5.90 -39.84 15.48
N PRO A 347 4.57 -39.75 15.65
CA PRO A 347 3.76 -40.85 16.17
C PRO A 347 3.87 -42.10 15.28
N LEU A 348 4.19 -43.25 15.89
CA LEU A 348 4.05 -44.54 15.22
C LEU A 348 2.57 -44.92 15.19
N LEU A 349 2.08 -45.27 14.00
CA LEU A 349 0.71 -45.69 13.79
C LEU A 349 0.56 -47.21 13.94
N PHE A 350 -0.58 -47.62 14.47
CA PHE A 350 -0.97 -49.02 14.69
C PHE A 350 -2.34 -49.31 14.08
N GLN A 351 -2.61 -50.58 13.83
CA GLN A 351 -3.93 -51.11 13.52
C GLN A 351 -4.71 -51.40 14.81
N GLY A 352 -6.03 -51.59 14.75
CA GLY A 352 -6.87 -51.85 15.94
C GLY A 352 -6.45 -53.08 16.76
N GLY A 353 -5.80 -54.06 16.15
CA GLY A 353 -5.21 -55.22 16.84
C GLY A 353 -3.83 -54.99 17.47
N GLY A 354 -3.28 -53.76 17.40
CA GLY A 354 -1.99 -53.39 17.96
C GLY A 354 -0.77 -53.68 17.09
N ALA A 355 -0.94 -54.27 15.90
CA ALA A 355 0.14 -54.44 14.92
C ALA A 355 0.55 -53.09 14.31
N PRO A 356 1.84 -52.89 13.95
CA PRO A 356 2.29 -51.66 13.29
C PRO A 356 1.53 -51.40 11.98
N ASN A 357 1.16 -50.14 11.76
CA ASN A 357 0.58 -49.71 10.49
C ASN A 357 1.70 -49.42 9.48
N PRO A 358 1.60 -49.90 8.23
CA PRO A 358 2.63 -49.65 7.22
C PRO A 358 2.68 -48.19 6.74
N ARG A 359 1.64 -47.39 7.00
CA ARG A 359 1.56 -45.98 6.59
C ARG A 359 2.07 -45.06 7.70
N SER A 360 2.77 -44.00 7.31
CA SER A 360 3.20 -42.94 8.23
C SER A 360 2.06 -41.97 8.53
N ILE A 361 2.20 -41.15 9.58
CA ILE A 361 1.22 -40.09 9.86
C ILE A 361 1.15 -39.08 8.72
N SER A 362 2.28 -38.78 8.08
CA SER A 362 2.35 -37.89 6.91
C SER A 362 1.53 -38.42 5.73
N ASP A 363 1.53 -39.74 5.49
CA ASP A 363 0.71 -40.36 4.44
C ASP A 363 -0.80 -40.23 4.73
N ILE A 364 -1.19 -40.35 6.00
CA ILE A 364 -2.60 -40.21 6.43
C ILE A 364 -3.03 -38.74 6.34
N VAL A 365 -2.21 -37.82 6.85
CA VAL A 365 -2.46 -36.37 6.80
C VAL A 365 -2.61 -35.87 5.36
N ALA A 366 -1.78 -36.35 4.43
CA ALA A 366 -1.86 -35.96 3.02
C ALA A 366 -3.19 -36.34 2.34
N ARG A 367 -3.93 -37.31 2.90
CA ARG A 367 -5.25 -37.74 2.43
C ARG A 367 -6.41 -37.15 3.23
N GLY A 368 -6.10 -36.51 4.36
CA GLY A 368 -7.09 -35.93 5.27
C GLY A 368 -7.76 -34.69 4.69
N ARG A 369 -8.85 -34.27 5.35
CA ARG A 369 -9.56 -33.05 5.02
C ARG A 369 -9.15 -31.95 6.00
N ALA A 370 -8.47 -30.93 5.48
CA ALA A 370 -8.01 -29.80 6.28
C ALA A 370 -9.06 -28.68 6.33
N ALA A 371 -9.18 -28.04 7.49
CA ALA A 371 -9.92 -26.81 7.71
C ALA A 371 -9.07 -25.85 8.55
N ASP A 372 -8.92 -24.63 8.06
CA ASP A 372 -8.13 -23.57 8.70
C ASP A 372 -9.06 -22.53 9.33
N HIS A 373 -8.74 -22.11 10.55
CA HIS A 373 -9.45 -21.01 11.21
C HIS A 373 -8.55 -20.30 12.22
N TRP A 374 -9.02 -19.12 12.67
CA TRP A 374 -8.40 -18.35 13.73
C TRP A 374 -9.24 -18.44 15.01
N GLU A 375 -8.59 -18.67 16.15
CA GLU A 375 -9.17 -18.53 17.49
C GLU A 375 -8.31 -17.53 18.30
N GLY A 376 -8.76 -16.28 18.35
CA GLY A 376 -7.95 -15.19 18.91
C GLY A 376 -6.66 -14.99 18.09
N ASP A 377 -5.50 -15.14 18.74
CA ASP A 377 -4.19 -15.07 18.09
C ASP A 377 -3.67 -16.44 17.62
N TRP A 378 -4.45 -17.52 17.77
CA TRP A 378 -4.05 -18.85 17.32
C TRP A 378 -4.60 -19.16 15.93
N PHE A 379 -3.70 -19.49 15.01
CA PHE A 379 -4.06 -20.10 13.73
C PHE A 379 -4.09 -21.62 13.91
N ILE A 380 -5.23 -22.24 13.61
CA ILE A 380 -5.47 -23.66 13.81
C ILE A 380 -5.85 -24.31 12.48
N THR A 381 -5.06 -25.29 12.08
CA THR A 381 -5.36 -26.22 10.99
C THR A 381 -5.82 -27.54 11.59
N GLN A 382 -7.11 -27.85 11.45
CA GLN A 382 -7.66 -29.14 11.81
C GLN A 382 -7.69 -30.05 10.59
N ILE A 383 -7.06 -31.22 10.70
CA ILE A 383 -6.98 -32.21 9.63
C ILE A 383 -7.70 -33.48 10.09
N ASP A 384 -8.92 -33.68 9.60
CA ASP A 384 -9.67 -34.90 9.86
C ASP A 384 -9.20 -36.00 8.92
N PHE A 385 -8.90 -37.17 9.47
CA PHE A 385 -8.50 -38.34 8.70
C PHE A 385 -9.67 -38.88 7.88
N HIS A 386 -9.36 -39.56 6.77
CA HIS A 386 -10.40 -40.19 5.96
C HIS A 386 -11.16 -41.24 6.80
N PRO A 387 -12.49 -41.40 6.68
CA PRO A 387 -13.25 -42.36 7.50
C PRO A 387 -12.77 -43.82 7.41
N GLU A 388 -12.12 -44.18 6.30
CA GLU A 388 -11.52 -45.50 6.05
C GLU A 388 -10.15 -45.68 6.73
N ASP A 389 -9.51 -44.58 7.15
CA ASP A 389 -8.22 -44.61 7.83
C ASP A 389 -8.43 -44.94 9.31
N GLU A 390 -8.59 -46.22 9.59
CA GLU A 390 -8.66 -46.74 10.95
C GLU A 390 -7.25 -46.88 11.53
N VAL A 391 -6.75 -45.81 12.12
CA VAL A 391 -5.40 -45.72 12.67
C VAL A 391 -5.41 -45.43 14.16
N PHE A 392 -4.42 -45.97 14.85
CA PHE A 392 -4.29 -45.88 16.30
C PHE A 392 -2.89 -45.42 16.69
N VAL A 393 -2.79 -44.77 17.83
CA VAL A 393 -1.51 -44.53 18.52
C VAL A 393 -1.51 -45.28 19.83
N ARG A 394 -0.33 -45.68 20.27
CA ARG A 394 -0.13 -46.41 21.51
C ARG A 394 0.50 -45.50 22.56
N SER A 395 -0.05 -45.46 23.76
CA SER A 395 0.55 -44.77 24.90
C SER A 395 1.88 -45.41 25.29
N ALA A 396 2.89 -44.60 25.60
CA ALA A 396 4.20 -45.10 26.02
C ALA A 396 4.23 -45.60 27.47
N GLY A 397 3.27 -45.16 28.31
CA GLY A 397 3.21 -45.50 29.73
C GLY A 397 2.21 -46.61 30.08
N ALA A 398 0.97 -46.51 29.60
CA ALA A 398 -0.11 -47.43 29.97
C ALA A 398 -0.29 -48.60 28.97
N ASP A 399 0.43 -48.59 27.84
CA ASP A 399 0.28 -49.52 26.71
C ASP A 399 -1.16 -49.59 26.13
N CYS A 400 -1.97 -48.56 26.39
CA CYS A 400 -3.29 -48.35 25.79
C CYS A 400 -3.18 -47.98 24.31
N LEU A 401 -4.07 -48.53 23.47
CA LEU A 401 -4.27 -48.12 22.07
C LEU A 401 -5.43 -47.12 21.98
N TYR A 402 -5.20 -45.99 21.33
CA TYR A 402 -6.21 -44.96 21.11
C TYR A 402 -6.43 -44.74 19.62
N ARG A 403 -7.68 -44.79 19.19
CA ARG A 403 -8.05 -44.46 17.80
C ARG A 403 -7.88 -42.96 17.57
N VAL A 404 -7.20 -42.62 16.47
CA VAL A 404 -6.97 -41.23 16.07
C VAL A 404 -7.86 -40.93 14.87
N MET A 405 -8.52 -39.78 14.93
CA MET A 405 -9.43 -39.29 13.88
C MET A 405 -8.88 -38.09 13.14
N GLY A 406 -7.81 -37.47 13.63
CA GLY A 406 -7.27 -36.28 13.02
C GLY A 406 -6.07 -35.73 13.76
N VAL A 407 -5.54 -34.65 13.22
CA VAL A 407 -4.47 -33.86 13.80
C VAL A 407 -4.91 -32.40 13.83
N GLU A 408 -4.71 -31.75 14.97
CA GLU A 408 -4.78 -30.31 15.10
C GLU A 408 -3.36 -29.76 15.11
N ILE A 409 -3.08 -28.83 14.21
CA ILE A 409 -1.83 -28.08 14.14
C ILE A 409 -2.16 -26.64 14.48
N SER A 410 -1.55 -26.11 15.54
CA SER A 410 -1.82 -24.75 16.00
C SER A 410 -0.54 -23.94 16.15
N ARG A 411 -0.62 -22.65 15.83
CA ARG A 411 0.46 -21.68 15.94
C ARG A 411 -0.07 -20.35 16.46
N GLU A 412 0.56 -19.81 17.50
CA GLU A 412 0.27 -18.47 18.00
C GLU A 412 0.84 -17.40 17.06
N ARG A 413 0.11 -16.33 16.78
CA ARG A 413 0.61 -15.15 16.09
C ARG A 413 1.34 -14.27 17.09
N MET A 414 2.64 -14.15 16.92
CA MET A 414 3.52 -13.36 17.78
C MET A 414 3.49 -11.87 17.42
N ARG A 415 3.31 -11.56 16.13
CA ARG A 415 3.27 -10.19 15.60
C ARG A 415 2.72 -10.14 14.19
N LYS A 416 2.41 -8.93 13.73
CA LYS A 416 2.23 -8.60 12.32
C LYS A 416 3.41 -7.77 11.85
N LEU A 417 3.75 -7.89 10.57
CA LEU A 417 4.89 -7.23 9.95
C LEU A 417 4.52 -5.97 9.20
#